data_AF-A0A2H1KRK7-F1
#
_entry.id   AF-A0A2H1KRK7-F1
#
_cell.length_a   1.000
_cell.length_b   1.000
_cell.length_c   1.000
_cell.angle_alpha   90.00
_cell.angle_beta   90.00
_cell.angle_gamma   90.00
#
_symmetry.space_group_name_H-M   'P 1'
#
loop_
_entity.id
_entity.type
_entity.pdbx_description
1 polymer ?
#
loop_
_entity_poly.entity_id
_entity_poly.type
_entity_poly.pdbx_seq_one_letter_code
_entity_poly.pdbx_strand_id
1 'polypeptide(L)'
;MFEVNIPVQERGTSQVLFNHTPASVSHSFDDANLTATTGLVPIMSLAQMAGLPDLAEDRLTVTTTGADKGANPAPKLATLVAGMAAGADSIDDMNILRHGGMQHLFDRVYAPSTLGSFLRSFAFGHVRQLDAISSRFLTNLNEHTPLLPASEDTG
;
A
#
# COMPACT_ATOMS: atom_id res chain seq x y z
N MET A 1 -35.28 14.21 21.01
CA MET A 1 -35.37 15.62 21.42
C MET A 1 -34.02 16.01 21.98
N PHE A 2 -33.20 16.70 21.19
CA PHE A 2 -31.97 17.37 21.61
C PHE A 2 -31.89 18.62 20.73
N GLU A 3 -32.16 19.78 21.33
CA GLU A 3 -31.93 21.09 20.71
C GLU A 3 -30.50 21.54 21.01
N VAL A 4 -29.83 22.08 19.99
CA VAL A 4 -28.61 22.86 20.15
C VAL A 4 -28.87 24.24 19.56
N ASN A 5 -28.90 25.23 20.45
CA ASN A 5 -29.15 26.63 20.16
C ASN A 5 -27.83 27.32 19.81
N ILE A 6 -27.65 27.75 18.55
CA ILE A 6 -26.52 28.57 18.14
C ILE A 6 -27.01 30.01 17.93
N PRO A 7 -26.41 31.01 18.61
CA PRO A 7 -26.85 32.39 18.47
C PRO A 7 -26.55 32.91 17.06
N VAL A 8 -27.56 33.51 16.43
CA VAL A 8 -27.43 34.21 15.15
C VAL A 8 -26.63 35.50 15.37
N GLN A 9 -25.47 35.59 14.73
CA GLN A 9 -24.75 36.85 14.57
C GLN A 9 -24.94 37.34 13.13
N GLU A 10 -25.79 38.37 12.97
CA GLU A 10 -26.00 39.06 11.70
C GLU A 10 -24.72 39.80 11.28
N ARG A 11 -23.93 39.19 10.39
CA ARG A 11 -22.98 39.88 9.53
C ARG A 11 -23.11 39.31 8.12
N GLY A 12 -23.39 40.18 7.16
CA GLY A 12 -23.70 39.81 5.78
C GLY A 12 -22.73 38.79 5.21
N THR A 13 -23.24 37.63 4.80
CA THR A 13 -22.48 36.61 4.09
C THR A 13 -22.07 37.17 2.73
N SER A 14 -20.77 37.45 2.56
CA SER A 14 -20.18 37.48 1.22
C SER A 14 -20.24 36.06 0.67
N GLN A 15 -21.11 35.83 -0.31
CA GLN A 15 -21.14 34.57 -1.03
C GLN A 15 -20.03 34.61 -2.10
N VAL A 16 -19.08 33.67 -2.03
CA VAL A 16 -18.17 33.37 -3.12
C VAL A 16 -18.70 32.16 -3.88
N LEU A 17 -19.17 32.38 -5.11
CA LEU A 17 -19.51 31.33 -6.06
C LEU A 17 -18.20 30.71 -6.59
N PHE A 18 -17.90 29.47 -6.19
CA PHE A 18 -16.83 28.68 -6.79
C PHE A 18 -17.37 28.03 -8.08
N ASN A 19 -16.98 28.56 -9.25
CA ASN A 19 -17.41 28.06 -10.56
C ASN A 19 -16.42 27.08 -11.21
N HIS A 20 -15.62 26.40 -10.38
CA HIS A 20 -14.63 25.41 -10.84
C HIS A 20 -14.71 24.17 -9.96
N THR A 21 -14.70 22.99 -10.59
CA THR A 21 -14.46 21.71 -9.90
C THR A 21 -13.09 21.79 -9.25
N PRO A 22 -12.94 21.58 -7.92
CA PRO A 22 -11.64 21.55 -7.29
C PRO A 22 -10.80 20.45 -7.94
N ALA A 23 -9.65 20.83 -8.52
CA ALA A 23 -8.74 19.87 -9.17
C ALA A 23 -8.16 18.85 -8.18
N SER A 24 -8.15 19.17 -6.89
CA SER A 24 -7.85 18.25 -5.79
C SER A 24 -8.33 18.82 -4.44
N VAL A 25 -8.64 17.94 -3.50
CA VAL A 25 -8.91 18.25 -2.09
C VAL A 25 -7.78 17.60 -1.28
N SER A 26 -7.17 18.34 -0.35
CA SER A 26 -6.15 17.79 0.56
C SER A 26 -6.64 17.91 2.01
N HIS A 27 -6.34 16.89 2.83
CA HIS A 27 -6.66 16.84 4.25
C HIS A 27 -5.39 16.47 5.02
N SER A 28 -5.10 17.17 6.12
CA SER A 28 -3.99 16.85 7.02
C SER A 28 -4.54 16.49 8.38
N PHE A 29 -4.14 15.33 8.92
CA PHE A 29 -4.43 14.94 10.29
C PHE A 29 -3.24 15.32 11.18
N ASP A 30 -3.52 15.84 12.36
CA ASP A 30 -2.57 16.37 13.37
C ASP A 30 -2.19 15.33 14.43
N ASP A 31 -2.91 14.22 14.53
CA ASP A 31 -2.58 13.09 15.39
C ASP A 31 -1.59 12.14 14.70
N ALA A 32 -0.42 11.96 15.32
CA ALA A 32 0.66 11.13 14.82
C ALA A 32 0.31 9.63 14.72
N ASN A 33 -0.71 9.17 15.45
CA ASN A 33 -1.21 7.79 15.40
C ASN A 33 -2.30 7.61 14.33
N LEU A 34 -2.83 8.71 13.78
CA LEU A 34 -3.95 8.69 12.85
C LEU A 34 -3.41 8.44 11.44
N THR A 35 -3.44 7.16 11.05
CA THR A 35 -3.03 6.71 9.72
C THR A 35 -4.28 6.36 8.92
N ALA A 36 -4.40 6.95 7.72
CA ALA A 36 -5.52 6.72 6.80
C ALA A 36 -5.67 5.23 6.41
N THR A 37 -4.62 4.42 6.65
CA THR A 37 -4.55 3.01 6.29
C THR A 37 -4.12 2.15 7.49
N THR A 38 -4.71 2.35 8.68
CA THR A 38 -4.47 1.49 9.86
C THR A 38 -4.68 0.00 9.57
N GLY A 39 -5.61 -0.34 8.66
CA GLY A 39 -5.81 -1.70 8.18
C GLY A 39 -4.61 -2.31 7.43
N LEU A 40 -3.63 -1.50 7.01
CA LEU A 40 -2.44 -1.98 6.33
C LEU A 40 -1.49 -2.74 7.26
N VAL A 41 -1.46 -2.39 8.55
CA VAL A 41 -0.61 -3.07 9.55
C VAL A 41 -0.94 -4.56 9.65
N PRO A 42 -2.20 -4.98 9.91
CA PRO A 42 -2.53 -6.40 9.94
C PRO A 42 -2.39 -7.07 8.56
N ILE A 43 -2.65 -6.37 7.45
CA ILE A 43 -2.46 -6.91 6.09
C ILE A 43 -0.98 -7.25 5.84
N MET A 44 -0.07 -6.31 6.12
CA MET A 44 1.36 -6.51 5.88
C MET A 44 1.98 -7.46 6.90
N SER A 45 1.46 -7.52 8.12
CA SER A 45 1.82 -8.55 9.10
C SER A 45 1.45 -9.95 8.61
N LEU A 46 0.23 -10.13 8.07
CA LEU A 46 -0.17 -11.39 7.44
C LEU A 46 0.71 -11.74 6.24
N ALA A 47 1.03 -10.75 5.39
CA ALA A 47 1.92 -10.97 4.25
C ALA A 47 3.34 -11.40 4.69
N GLN A 48 3.82 -10.86 5.81
CA GLN A 48 5.09 -11.27 6.39
C GLN A 48 5.03 -12.69 6.96
N MET A 49 3.96 -13.04 7.71
CA MET A 49 3.76 -14.40 8.23
C MET A 49 3.67 -15.43 7.09
N ALA A 50 2.96 -15.11 6.02
CA ALA A 50 2.87 -15.94 4.82
C ALA A 50 4.14 -15.92 3.94
N GLY A 51 5.23 -15.28 4.39
CA GLY A 51 6.56 -15.39 3.79
C GLY A 51 6.78 -14.56 2.53
N LEU A 52 6.01 -13.49 2.28
CA LEU A 52 6.21 -12.64 1.11
C LEU A 52 7.65 -12.10 0.98
N PRO A 53 8.29 -11.57 2.06
CA PRO A 53 9.66 -11.07 1.97
C PRO A 53 10.66 -12.17 1.60
N ASP A 54 10.53 -13.34 2.23
CA ASP A 54 11.45 -14.47 2.03
C ASP A 54 11.31 -15.04 0.61
N LEU A 55 10.07 -15.22 0.14
CA LEU A 55 9.79 -15.64 -1.24
C LEU A 55 10.37 -14.64 -2.26
N ALA A 56 10.30 -13.35 -1.97
CA ALA A 56 10.85 -12.32 -2.84
C ALA A 56 12.38 -12.35 -2.86
N GLU A 57 13.03 -12.50 -1.71
CA GLU A 57 14.48 -12.60 -1.61
C GLU A 57 15.00 -13.84 -2.36
N ASP A 58 14.30 -14.97 -2.22
CA ASP A 58 14.69 -16.24 -2.83
C ASP A 58 14.50 -16.29 -4.35
N ARG A 59 13.54 -15.53 -4.89
CA ARG A 59 13.05 -15.75 -6.27
C ARG A 59 13.10 -14.52 -7.16
N LEU A 60 13.16 -13.31 -6.61
CA LEU A 60 13.16 -12.08 -7.40
C LEU A 60 14.58 -11.58 -7.60
N THR A 61 15.23 -12.08 -8.65
CA THR A 61 16.57 -11.63 -9.03
C THR A 61 16.47 -10.58 -10.13
N VAL A 62 16.80 -9.33 -9.80
CA VAL A 62 16.84 -8.23 -10.75
C VAL A 62 18.29 -7.83 -10.99
N THR A 63 18.79 -8.09 -12.19
CA THR A 63 20.19 -7.76 -12.53
C THR A 63 20.38 -6.24 -12.55
N THR A 64 21.44 -5.78 -11.88
CA THR A 64 21.74 -4.35 -11.77
C THR A 64 22.36 -3.85 -13.07
N THR A 65 21.52 -3.41 -14.02
CA THR A 65 21.99 -2.68 -15.20
C THR A 65 21.90 -1.17 -14.95
N GLY A 66 23.00 -0.58 -14.46
CA GLY A 66 23.08 0.82 -14.03
C GLY A 66 22.61 1.06 -12.59
N ALA A 67 22.53 2.34 -12.17
CA ALA A 67 22.33 2.81 -10.79
C ALA A 67 21.29 1.99 -9.99
N ASP A 68 21.74 1.09 -9.11
CA ASP A 68 21.04 0.33 -8.05
C ASP A 68 19.58 -0.12 -8.30
N LYS A 69 19.17 -0.25 -9.57
CA LYS A 69 17.77 -0.51 -9.95
C LYS A 69 17.27 -1.83 -9.38
N GLY A 70 18.13 -2.85 -9.37
CA GLY A 70 17.86 -4.18 -8.82
C GLY A 70 18.17 -4.37 -7.34
N ALA A 71 18.76 -3.39 -6.64
CA ALA A 71 19.10 -3.54 -5.24
C ALA A 71 17.85 -3.62 -4.36
N ASN A 72 17.87 -4.46 -3.31
CA ASN A 72 16.78 -4.63 -2.36
C ASN A 72 15.43 -4.98 -3.04
N PRO A 73 15.33 -6.07 -3.83
CA PRO A 73 14.12 -6.41 -4.57
C PRO A 73 12.95 -6.77 -3.64
N ALA A 74 13.20 -7.51 -2.56
CA ALA A 74 12.17 -7.90 -1.59
C ALA A 74 11.45 -6.70 -0.95
N PRO A 75 12.14 -5.71 -0.33
CA PRO A 75 11.45 -4.57 0.28
C PRO A 75 10.83 -3.63 -0.76
N LYS A 76 11.36 -3.55 -1.99
CA LYS A 76 10.69 -2.82 -3.09
C LYS A 76 9.38 -3.49 -3.49
N LEU A 77 9.35 -4.83 -3.59
CA LEU A 77 8.13 -5.60 -3.84
C LEU A 77 7.12 -5.43 -2.70
N ALA A 78 7.56 -5.56 -1.44
CA ALA A 78 6.70 -5.36 -0.27
C ALA A 78 6.10 -3.94 -0.24
N THR A 79 6.87 -2.92 -0.63
CA THR A 79 6.37 -1.54 -0.74
C THR A 79 5.28 -1.43 -1.81
N LEU A 80 5.45 -2.07 -2.98
CA LEU A 80 4.42 -2.07 -4.03
C LEU A 80 3.13 -2.75 -3.54
N VAL A 81 3.24 -3.90 -2.89
CA VAL A 81 2.08 -4.62 -2.32
C VAL A 81 1.37 -3.77 -1.25
N ALA A 82 2.13 -3.12 -0.38
CA ALA A 82 1.59 -2.22 0.62
C ALA A 82 0.83 -1.03 0.00
N GLY A 83 1.36 -0.45 -1.08
CA GLY A 83 0.70 0.65 -1.78
C GLY A 83 -0.60 0.20 -2.45
N MET A 84 -0.57 -0.94 -3.15
CA MET A 84 -1.77 -1.51 -3.77
C MET A 84 -2.85 -1.83 -2.73
N ALA A 85 -2.47 -2.39 -1.57
CA ALA A 85 -3.38 -2.64 -0.46
C ALA A 85 -3.93 -1.35 0.17
N ALA A 86 -3.17 -0.25 0.10
CA ALA A 86 -3.61 1.08 0.52
C ALA A 86 -4.46 1.81 -0.54
N GLY A 87 -4.64 1.21 -1.73
CA GLY A 87 -5.44 1.78 -2.82
C GLY A 87 -4.66 2.51 -3.90
N ALA A 88 -3.32 2.42 -3.92
CA ALA A 88 -2.53 2.95 -5.03
C ALA A 88 -2.75 2.09 -6.29
N ASP A 89 -3.28 2.70 -7.35
CA ASP A 89 -3.46 2.06 -8.66
C ASP A 89 -2.44 2.57 -9.70
N SER A 90 -1.71 3.64 -9.38
CA SER A 90 -0.60 4.17 -10.17
C SER A 90 0.70 4.27 -9.36
N ILE A 91 1.83 4.43 -10.07
CA ILE A 91 3.13 4.65 -9.41
C ILE A 91 3.18 5.98 -8.67
N ASP A 92 2.48 6.99 -9.16
CA ASP A 92 2.42 8.30 -8.52
C ASP A 92 1.67 8.24 -7.18
N ASP A 93 0.70 7.32 -7.06
CA ASP A 93 -0.07 7.08 -5.82
C ASP A 93 0.72 6.34 -4.74
N MET A 94 1.89 5.75 -5.07
CA MET A 94 2.77 5.12 -4.07
C MET A 94 3.25 6.10 -2.99
N ASN A 95 3.13 7.40 -3.25
CA ASN A 95 3.30 8.44 -2.26
C ASN A 95 2.37 8.29 -1.05
N ILE A 96 1.23 7.59 -1.15
CA ILE A 96 0.33 7.34 -0.01
C ILE A 96 1.06 6.72 1.19
N LEU A 97 2.08 5.90 0.96
CA LEU A 97 2.90 5.27 2.01
C LEU A 97 3.91 6.23 2.66
N ARG A 98 4.09 7.44 2.10
CA ARG A 98 5.07 8.45 2.52
C ARG A 98 4.43 9.64 3.24
N HIS A 99 3.11 9.66 3.38
CA HIS A 99 2.36 10.75 4.02
C HIS A 99 1.78 10.30 5.38
N GLY A 100 1.59 11.25 6.30
CA GLY A 100 1.05 11.00 7.64
C GLY A 100 1.95 10.10 8.50
N GLY A 101 1.35 9.36 9.44
CA GLY A 101 2.07 8.43 10.33
C GLY A 101 2.60 7.15 9.65
N MET A 102 2.47 6.99 8.33
CA MET A 102 2.85 5.77 7.60
C MET A 102 4.35 5.46 7.70
N GLN A 103 5.20 6.49 7.84
CA GLN A 103 6.63 6.32 8.08
C GLN A 103 6.97 5.62 9.41
N HIS A 104 6.03 5.56 10.36
CA HIS A 104 6.19 4.80 11.61
C HIS A 104 5.82 3.32 11.47
N LEU A 105 5.17 2.93 10.37
CA LEU A 105 4.67 1.57 10.14
C LEU A 105 5.60 0.74 9.25
N PHE A 106 6.57 1.38 8.59
CA PHE A 106 7.50 0.72 7.67
C PHE A 106 8.93 1.15 7.94
N ASP A 107 9.85 0.19 8.12
CA ASP A 107 11.29 0.46 8.30
C ASP A 107 11.90 1.19 7.09
N ARG A 108 11.35 0.96 5.89
CA ARG A 108 11.73 1.66 4.64
C ARG A 108 10.53 1.81 3.72
N VAL A 109 10.31 3.04 3.24
CA VAL A 109 9.37 3.34 2.15
C VAL A 109 10.13 3.95 0.98
N TYR A 110 10.03 3.31 -0.19
CA TYR A 110 10.69 3.79 -1.41
C TYR A 110 9.90 4.91 -2.08
N ALA A 111 10.60 5.85 -2.72
CA ALA A 111 9.97 6.89 -3.53
C ALA A 111 9.35 6.29 -4.81
N PRO A 112 8.27 6.87 -5.36
CA PRO A 112 7.69 6.48 -6.64
C PRO A 112 8.70 6.30 -7.77
N SER A 113 9.67 7.22 -7.89
CA SER A 113 10.71 7.16 -8.93
C SER A 113 11.64 5.95 -8.78
N THR A 114 11.95 5.54 -7.55
CA THR A 114 12.74 4.34 -7.24
C THR A 114 11.98 3.08 -7.64
N LEU A 115 10.69 2.99 -7.27
CA LEU A 115 9.82 1.86 -7.61
C LEU A 115 9.57 1.79 -9.13
N GLY A 116 9.33 2.92 -9.78
CA GLY A 116 9.18 2.99 -11.22
C GLY A 116 10.45 2.55 -11.97
N SER A 117 11.64 2.89 -11.46
CA SER A 117 12.90 2.42 -12.06
C SER A 117 13.12 0.92 -11.88
N PHE A 118 12.69 0.37 -10.74
CA PHE A 118 12.68 -1.07 -10.47
C PHE A 118 11.74 -1.80 -11.43
N LEU A 119 10.49 -1.35 -11.56
CA LEU A 119 9.53 -1.97 -12.48
C LEU A 119 9.95 -1.85 -13.95
N ARG A 120 10.55 -0.73 -14.37
CA ARG A 120 11.09 -0.58 -15.73
C ARG A 120 12.27 -1.52 -16.03
N SER A 121 12.91 -2.09 -15.01
CA SER A 121 13.94 -3.13 -15.21
C SER A 121 13.35 -4.52 -15.42
N PHE A 122 12.03 -4.68 -15.20
CA PHE A 122 11.38 -5.96 -15.39
C PHE A 122 11.31 -6.34 -16.87
N ALA A 123 11.40 -7.64 -17.08
CA ALA A 123 11.37 -8.31 -18.35
C ALA A 123 10.51 -9.57 -18.15
N PHE A 124 10.24 -10.31 -19.21
CA PHE A 124 9.38 -11.49 -19.13
C PHE A 124 9.80 -12.48 -18.02
N GLY A 125 11.10 -12.69 -17.82
CA GLY A 125 11.61 -13.55 -16.75
C GLY A 125 11.23 -13.08 -15.34
N HIS A 126 11.24 -11.77 -15.09
CA HIS A 126 10.84 -11.19 -13.80
C HIS A 126 9.34 -11.37 -13.55
N VAL A 127 8.50 -11.27 -14.58
CA VAL A 127 7.06 -11.57 -14.47
C VAL A 127 6.83 -13.04 -14.09
N ARG A 128 7.62 -13.96 -14.65
CA ARG A 128 7.57 -15.39 -14.28
C ARG A 128 8.05 -15.66 -12.85
N GLN A 129 9.06 -14.92 -12.38
CA GLN A 129 9.49 -14.98 -10.98
C GLN A 129 8.39 -14.50 -10.04
N LEU A 130 7.71 -13.40 -10.36
CA LEU A 130 6.57 -12.90 -9.60
C LEU A 130 5.37 -13.86 -9.60
N ASP A 131 5.09 -14.52 -10.71
CA ASP A 131 4.06 -15.58 -10.80
C ASP A 131 4.39 -16.75 -9.86
N ALA A 132 5.66 -17.16 -9.82
CA ALA A 132 6.14 -18.20 -8.92
C ALA A 132 6.09 -17.79 -7.44
N ILE A 133 6.31 -16.50 -7.13
CA ILE A 133 6.14 -15.92 -5.79
C ILE A 133 4.65 -15.90 -5.43
N SER A 134 3.80 -15.36 -6.30
CA SER A 134 2.35 -15.24 -6.09
C SER A 134 1.70 -16.59 -5.81
N SER A 135 2.01 -17.61 -6.61
CA SER A 135 1.47 -18.96 -6.42
C SER A 135 1.81 -19.54 -5.05
N ARG A 136 3.05 -19.38 -4.59
CA ARG A 136 3.50 -19.89 -3.27
C ARG A 136 2.94 -19.06 -2.13
N PHE A 137 2.94 -17.74 -2.30
CA PHE A 137 2.40 -16.82 -1.33
C PHE A 137 0.90 -17.10 -1.09
N LEU A 138 0.14 -17.43 -2.15
CA LEU A 138 -1.26 -17.82 -2.03
C LEU A 138 -1.44 -19.15 -1.26
N THR A 139 -0.58 -20.15 -1.51
CA THR A 139 -0.57 -21.38 -0.71
C THR A 139 -0.30 -21.07 0.77
N ASN A 140 0.73 -20.27 1.06
CA ASN A 140 1.08 -19.91 2.44
C ASN A 140 -0.04 -19.10 3.12
N LEU A 141 -0.67 -18.16 2.41
CA LEU A 141 -1.81 -17.40 2.94
C LEU A 141 -2.92 -18.35 3.40
N ASN A 142 -3.25 -19.37 2.60
CA ASN A 142 -4.27 -20.36 2.97
C ASN A 142 -3.96 -21.09 4.29
N GLU A 143 -2.68 -21.32 4.60
CA GLU A 143 -2.26 -21.92 5.88
C GLU A 143 -2.49 -20.97 7.07
N HIS A 144 -2.42 -19.65 6.84
CA HIS A 144 -2.62 -18.63 7.87
C HIS A 144 -4.06 -18.10 7.94
N THR A 145 -4.88 -18.39 6.96
CA THR A 145 -6.27 -17.94 6.89
C THR A 145 -7.20 -19.12 6.61
N PRO A 146 -7.63 -19.88 7.64
CA PRO A 146 -8.62 -20.96 7.50
C PRO A 146 -10.01 -20.37 7.25
N LEU A 147 -10.16 -19.63 6.15
CA LEU A 147 -11.37 -18.93 5.73
C LEU A 147 -12.27 -19.82 4.87
N LEU A 148 -11.69 -20.85 4.25
CA LEU A 148 -12.43 -21.86 3.51
C LEU A 148 -12.52 -23.12 4.38
N PRO A 149 -13.71 -23.70 4.60
CA PRO A 149 -13.80 -25.03 5.18
C PRO A 149 -13.04 -25.97 4.26
N ALA A 150 -11.95 -26.58 4.75
CA ALA A 150 -11.35 -27.70 4.06
C ALA A 150 -12.46 -28.74 3.91
N SER A 151 -12.74 -29.17 2.68
CA SER A 151 -13.71 -30.23 2.43
C SER A 151 -13.37 -31.39 3.36
N GLU A 152 -14.20 -31.64 4.38
CA GLU A 152 -14.07 -32.83 5.20
C GLU A 152 -14.37 -33.99 4.27
N ASP A 153 -13.32 -34.68 3.83
CA ASP A 153 -13.42 -35.93 3.10
C ASP A 153 -13.99 -36.96 4.08
N THR A 154 -15.32 -36.97 4.18
CA THR A 154 -16.07 -37.93 4.98
C THR A 154 -16.05 -39.23 4.19
N GLY A 155 -15.06 -40.06 4.48
CA GLY A 155 -15.01 -41.46 4.04
C GLY A 155 -16.15 -42.31 4.59
#